data_AF-A0A933RQ59-F1
#
_entry.id   AF-A0A933RQ59-F1
#
_cell.length_a   1.000
_cell.length_b   1.000
_cell.length_c   1.000
_cell.angle_alpha   90.00
_cell.angle_beta   90.00
_cell.angle_gamma   90.00
#
_symmetry.space_group_name_H-M   'P 1'
#
loop_
_entity.id
_entity.type
_entity.pdbx_description
1 polymer ?
#
loop_
_entity_poly.entity_id
_entity_poly.type
_entity_poly.pdbx_seq_one_letter_code
_entity_poly.pdbx_strand_id
1 'polypeptide(L)'
;MFGALHARPFSYRTGIAIWPWTFFLFILSAITAGPSLIVLVVWTMQKITKRRLVRRSTLSSLAKLSSILLAAYLLCKAADTVYWANVTAPKAGFKFADFYQGAYGMELLFLELFAFGLLPAVLLLIPKARENDFLLVVGCLFVCVGVVIDRFVMTVQTLSVPVLPFERFMVYTPTWQEWAITGSVIAYGVIVFSLAYRYLRLFPLEHELNTRNQA
;
A
#
# COMPACT_ATOMS: atom_id res chain seq x y z
N MET A 1 9.51 12.03 10.74
CA MET A 1 8.55 12.67 9.82
C MET A 1 7.11 12.22 10.09
N PHE A 2 6.82 10.92 10.13
CA PHE A 2 5.46 10.41 10.41
C PHE A 2 5.13 10.42 11.91
N GLY A 3 4.10 11.17 12.33
CA GLY A 3 3.57 11.13 13.70
C GLY A 3 4.30 12.00 14.74
N ALA A 4 5.62 12.12 14.66
CA ALA A 4 6.45 12.85 15.65
C ALA A 4 6.64 14.35 15.31
N LEU A 5 6.10 14.81 14.18
CA LEU A 5 6.23 16.21 13.77
C LEU A 5 5.15 17.05 14.44
N HIS A 6 5.42 17.50 15.67
CA HIS A 6 4.51 18.37 16.43
C HIS A 6 4.15 19.67 15.70
N ALA A 7 5.01 20.12 14.78
CA ALA A 7 4.82 21.35 14.02
C ALA A 7 3.77 21.25 12.89
N ARG A 8 3.28 20.04 12.53
CA ARG A 8 2.30 19.85 11.45
C ARG A 8 1.07 19.08 11.98
N PRO A 9 -0.09 19.75 12.16
CA PRO A 9 -1.27 19.17 12.80
C PRO A 9 -1.92 18.03 12.00
N PHE A 10 -1.69 17.96 10.68
CA PHE A 10 -2.16 16.86 9.85
C PHE A 10 -1.43 15.55 10.13
N SER A 11 -0.11 15.58 10.36
CA SER A 11 0.68 14.37 10.65
C SER A 11 0.74 14.02 12.13
N TYR A 12 0.39 14.96 13.01
CA TYR A 12 0.47 14.73 14.44
C TYR A 12 -0.57 13.70 14.86
N ARG A 13 -0.09 12.62 15.49
CA ARG A 13 -0.93 11.58 16.09
C ARG A 13 -0.41 11.32 17.50
N THR A 14 -1.34 11.03 18.40
CA THR A 14 -0.99 10.55 19.74
C THR A 14 -0.40 9.14 19.63
N GLY A 15 0.19 8.64 20.70
CA GLY A 15 0.90 7.37 20.69
C GLY A 15 1.12 6.80 22.06
N ILE A 16 1.85 5.69 22.10
CA ILE A 16 2.29 5.05 23.34
C ILE A 16 3.75 5.41 23.55
N ALA A 17 4.04 6.03 24.70
CA ALA A 17 5.37 6.52 25.05
C ALA A 17 5.96 7.42 23.96
N ILE A 18 7.03 6.98 23.29
CA ILE A 18 7.76 7.73 22.26
C ILE A 18 7.16 7.49 20.86
N TRP A 19 6.33 6.44 20.68
CA TRP A 19 5.89 5.96 19.37
C TRP A 19 4.47 6.40 19.02
N PRO A 20 4.28 7.23 17.98
CA PRO A 20 2.96 7.59 17.46
C PRO A 20 2.22 6.37 16.89
N TRP A 21 0.89 6.37 16.90
CA TRP A 21 0.08 5.30 16.29
C TRP A 21 0.39 5.07 14.81
N THR A 22 0.81 6.12 14.08
CA THR A 22 1.24 6.03 12.68
C THR A 22 2.41 5.06 12.47
N PHE A 23 3.28 4.86 13.46
CA PHE A 23 4.41 3.94 13.35
C PHE A 23 3.92 2.50 13.18
N PHE A 24 2.97 2.07 14.00
CA PHE A 24 2.40 0.72 13.91
C PHE A 24 1.57 0.54 12.63
N LEU A 25 0.83 1.57 12.22
CA LEU A 25 0.12 1.58 10.94
C LEU A 25 1.08 1.47 9.74
N PHE A 26 2.25 2.10 9.83
CA PHE A 26 3.29 2.02 8.81
C PHE A 26 3.84 0.59 8.67
N ILE A 27 4.10 -0.09 9.79
CA ILE A 27 4.55 -1.48 9.80
C ILE A 27 3.46 -2.40 9.24
N LEU A 28 2.21 -2.23 9.69
CA LEU A 28 1.11 -3.10 9.31
C LEU A 28 0.79 -2.98 7.80
N SER A 29 0.85 -1.76 7.25
CA SER A 29 0.74 -1.54 5.80
C SER A 29 1.91 -2.15 5.02
N ALA A 30 3.14 -2.11 5.55
CA ALA A 30 4.31 -2.71 4.91
C ALA A 30 4.21 -4.25 4.84
N ILE A 31 3.81 -4.90 5.94
CA ILE A 31 3.62 -6.36 5.99
C ILE A 31 2.44 -6.78 5.09
N THR A 32 1.44 -5.91 4.93
CA THR A 32 0.32 -6.15 4.01
C THR A 32 0.75 -6.11 2.54
N ALA A 33 1.54 -5.11 2.13
CA ALA A 33 1.98 -4.95 0.75
C ALA A 33 2.95 -6.04 0.29
N GLY A 34 3.78 -6.58 1.18
CA GLY A 34 4.81 -7.57 0.85
C GLY A 34 4.27 -8.82 0.14
N PRO A 35 3.34 -9.59 0.74
CA PRO A 35 2.76 -10.78 0.11
C PRO A 35 2.01 -10.47 -1.19
N SER A 36 1.32 -9.33 -1.27
CA SER A 36 0.64 -8.90 -2.50
C SER A 36 1.62 -8.61 -3.63
N LEU A 37 2.75 -7.96 -3.34
CA LEU A 37 3.80 -7.70 -4.32
C LEU A 37 4.46 -9.01 -4.80
N ILE A 38 4.72 -9.95 -3.88
CA ILE A 38 5.28 -11.27 -4.25
C ILE A 38 4.35 -12.00 -5.21
N VAL A 39 3.04 -11.99 -4.95
CA VAL A 39 2.03 -12.59 -5.83
C VAL A 39 2.07 -11.97 -7.22
N LEU A 40 2.16 -10.63 -7.32
CA LEU A 40 2.25 -9.92 -8.60
C LEU A 40 3.52 -10.27 -9.37
N VAL A 41 4.67 -10.33 -8.69
CA VAL A 41 5.96 -10.70 -9.30
C VAL A 41 5.92 -12.13 -9.82
N VAL A 42 5.45 -13.09 -9.01
CA VAL A 42 5.34 -14.49 -9.41
C VAL A 42 4.37 -14.65 -10.59
N TRP A 43 3.22 -13.99 -10.56
CA TRP A 43 2.26 -14.03 -11.66
C TRP A 43 2.86 -13.49 -12.97
N THR A 44 3.56 -12.35 -12.89
CA THR A 44 4.23 -11.74 -14.05
C THR A 44 5.30 -12.67 -14.61
N MET A 45 6.09 -13.32 -13.75
CA MET A 45 7.09 -14.29 -14.17
C MET A 45 6.49 -15.55 -14.79
N GLN A 46 5.38 -16.06 -14.26
CA GLN A 46 4.66 -17.19 -14.87
C GLN A 46 4.16 -16.84 -16.27
N LYS A 47 3.74 -15.58 -16.50
CA LYS A 47 3.32 -15.09 -17.82
C LYS A 47 4.50 -14.96 -18.80
N ILE A 48 5.63 -14.44 -18.34
CA ILE A 48 6.83 -14.26 -19.19
C ILE A 48 7.45 -15.62 -19.55
N THR A 49 7.68 -16.48 -18.56
CA THR A 49 8.32 -17.79 -18.75
C THR A 49 7.36 -18.85 -19.32
N LYS A 50 6.05 -18.59 -19.29
CA LYS A 50 4.98 -19.55 -19.67
C LYS A 50 5.04 -20.88 -18.90
N ARG A 51 5.60 -20.86 -17.69
CA ARG A 51 5.77 -22.03 -16.82
C ARG A 51 5.12 -21.80 -15.46
N ARG A 52 4.67 -22.88 -14.83
CA ARG A 52 4.14 -22.82 -13.46
C ARG A 52 5.27 -22.88 -12.44
N LEU A 53 5.60 -21.74 -11.86
CA LEU A 53 6.65 -21.58 -10.85
C LEU A 53 6.20 -21.98 -9.42
N VAL A 54 4.93 -21.75 -9.08
CA VAL A 54 4.39 -21.90 -7.72
C VAL A 54 2.99 -22.49 -7.80
N ARG A 55 2.62 -23.30 -6.81
CA ARG A 55 1.26 -23.86 -6.69
C ARG A 55 0.23 -22.76 -6.43
N ARG A 56 -0.92 -22.84 -7.10
CA ARG A 56 -2.00 -21.87 -6.99
C ARG A 56 -2.52 -21.68 -5.55
N SER A 57 -2.57 -22.77 -4.77
CA SER A 57 -2.96 -22.72 -3.36
C SER A 57 -2.05 -21.79 -2.54
N THR A 58 -0.75 -21.74 -2.85
CA THR A 58 0.20 -20.87 -2.16
C THR A 58 -0.06 -19.40 -2.47
N LEU A 59 -0.34 -19.07 -3.73
CA LEU A 59 -0.72 -17.70 -4.13
C LEU A 59 -2.02 -17.26 -3.44
N SER A 60 -3.02 -18.14 -3.38
CA SER A 60 -4.28 -17.88 -2.67
C SER A 60 -4.08 -17.69 -1.16
N SER A 61 -3.20 -18.47 -0.54
CA SER A 61 -2.85 -18.32 0.89
C SER A 61 -2.12 -17.01 1.17
N LEU A 62 -1.17 -16.60 0.32
CA LEU A 62 -0.48 -15.31 0.44
C LEU A 62 -1.44 -14.14 0.28
N ALA A 63 -2.35 -14.21 -0.71
CA ALA A 63 -3.39 -13.21 -0.91
C ALA A 63 -4.35 -13.15 0.28
N LYS A 64 -4.76 -14.30 0.84
CA LYS A 64 -5.58 -14.36 2.06
C LYS A 64 -4.87 -13.69 3.25
N LEU A 65 -3.59 -13.98 3.44
CA LEU A 65 -2.79 -13.38 4.52
C LEU A 65 -2.71 -11.86 4.35
N SER A 66 -2.38 -11.38 3.16
CA SER A 66 -2.36 -9.94 2.83
C SER A 66 -3.72 -9.29 3.12
N SER A 67 -4.81 -9.95 2.74
CA SER A 67 -6.17 -9.44 2.94
C SER A 67 -6.57 -9.32 4.41
N ILE A 68 -6.20 -10.29 5.24
CA ILE A 68 -6.49 -10.26 6.69
C ILE A 68 -5.70 -9.12 7.35
N LEU A 69 -4.43 -8.97 6.97
CA LEU A 69 -3.58 -7.88 7.47
C LEU A 69 -4.10 -6.51 7.00
N LEU A 70 -4.58 -6.41 5.76
CA LEU A 70 -5.20 -5.19 5.23
C LEU A 70 -6.47 -4.84 6.01
N ALA A 71 -7.32 -5.82 6.32
CA ALA A 71 -8.53 -5.59 7.10
C ALA A 71 -8.18 -5.09 8.52
N ALA A 72 -7.19 -5.69 9.18
CA ALA A 72 -6.70 -5.23 10.47
C ALA A 72 -6.15 -3.79 10.38
N TYR A 73 -5.37 -3.49 9.33
CA TYR A 73 -4.86 -2.14 9.07
C TYR A 73 -5.97 -1.12 8.89
N LEU A 74 -7.00 -1.43 8.10
CA LEU A 74 -8.11 -0.52 7.85
C LEU A 74 -8.91 -0.23 9.12
N LEU A 75 -9.12 -1.23 9.97
CA LEU A 75 -9.79 -1.04 11.26
C LEU A 75 -8.98 -0.10 12.16
N CYS A 76 -7.67 -0.36 12.32
CA CYS A 76 -6.80 0.50 13.11
C CYS A 76 -6.70 1.92 12.54
N LYS A 77 -6.60 2.06 11.21
CA LYS A 77 -6.51 3.35 10.54
C LYS A 77 -7.81 4.14 10.62
N ALA A 78 -8.96 3.49 10.49
CA ALA A 78 -10.26 4.12 10.67
C ALA A 78 -10.40 4.65 12.11
N ALA A 79 -10.03 3.84 13.11
CA ALA A 79 -10.04 4.27 14.51
C ALA A 79 -9.11 5.48 14.76
N ASP A 80 -7.88 5.45 14.22
CA ASP A 80 -6.94 6.57 14.31
C ASP A 80 -7.49 7.83 13.63
N THR A 81 -8.08 7.70 12.45
CA THR A 81 -8.65 8.83 11.69
C THR A 81 -9.83 9.46 12.42
N VAL A 82 -10.72 8.65 13.00
CA VAL A 82 -11.86 9.13 13.79
C VAL A 82 -11.38 9.83 15.08
N TYR A 83 -10.39 9.26 15.78
CA TYR A 83 -9.83 9.89 16.96
C TYR A 83 -9.14 11.23 16.62
N TRP A 84 -8.35 11.24 15.55
CA TRP A 84 -7.69 12.45 15.07
C TRP A 84 -8.70 13.54 14.70
N ALA A 85 -9.74 13.19 13.94
CA ALA A 85 -10.76 14.14 13.49
C ALA A 85 -11.55 14.78 14.64
N ASN A 86 -11.85 14.01 15.70
CA ASN A 86 -12.69 14.47 16.81
C ASN A 86 -11.90 15.10 17.96
N VAL A 87 -10.65 14.69 18.18
CA VAL A 87 -9.89 15.06 19.37
C VAL A 87 -8.63 15.85 19.00
N THR A 88 -7.79 15.31 18.13
CA THR A 88 -6.45 15.89 17.88
C THR A 88 -6.50 17.13 16.99
N ALA A 89 -7.28 17.09 15.91
CA ALA A 89 -7.38 18.22 14.97
C ALA A 89 -8.05 19.44 15.61
N PRO A 90 -9.18 19.30 16.33
CA PRO A 90 -9.82 20.43 17.03
C PRO A 90 -8.94 21.01 18.14
N LYS A 91 -8.16 20.19 18.86
CA LYS A 91 -7.19 20.66 19.87
C LYS A 91 -6.08 21.53 19.27
N ALA A 92 -5.73 21.31 18.01
CA ALA A 92 -4.79 22.14 17.28
C ALA A 92 -5.42 23.39 16.64
N GLY A 93 -6.74 23.60 16.81
CA GLY A 93 -7.47 24.75 16.28
C GLY A 93 -7.94 24.60 14.82
N PHE A 94 -7.78 23.43 14.22
CA PHE A 94 -8.17 23.16 12.82
C PHE A 94 -9.43 22.29 12.75
N LYS A 95 -10.33 22.56 11.79
CA LYS A 95 -11.45 21.67 11.49
C LYS A 95 -11.00 20.57 10.53
N PHE A 96 -11.65 19.42 10.59
CA PHE A 96 -11.36 18.29 9.69
C PHE A 96 -11.45 18.69 8.20
N ALA A 97 -12.41 19.55 7.85
CA ALA A 97 -12.60 20.06 6.49
C ALA A 97 -11.44 20.95 6.00
N ASP A 98 -10.64 21.53 6.90
CA ASP A 98 -9.54 22.43 6.53
C ASP A 98 -8.35 21.67 5.93
N PHE A 99 -8.23 20.38 6.23
CA PHE A 99 -7.15 19.52 5.73
C PHE A 99 -7.40 18.98 4.31
N TYR A 100 -8.65 19.00 3.86
CA TYR A 100 -9.08 18.41 2.59
C TYR A 100 -9.59 19.51 1.64
N GLN A 101 -8.67 20.38 1.22
CA GLN A 101 -8.95 21.50 0.33
C GLN A 101 -8.21 21.34 -1.01
N GLY A 102 -8.77 21.94 -2.08
CA GLY A 102 -8.15 21.98 -3.40
C GLY A 102 -7.94 20.59 -4.03
N ALA A 103 -6.72 20.30 -4.47
CA ALA A 103 -6.38 19.07 -5.18
C ALA A 103 -6.29 17.81 -4.29
N TYR A 104 -6.24 17.96 -2.96
CA TYR A 104 -6.22 16.86 -1.99
C TYR A 104 -7.52 16.82 -1.18
N GLY A 105 -8.66 16.89 -1.89
CA GLY A 105 -9.99 16.89 -1.28
C GLY A 105 -10.38 15.58 -0.60
N MET A 106 -11.59 15.55 -0.04
CA MET A 106 -12.18 14.39 0.65
C MET A 106 -12.23 13.13 -0.23
N GLU A 107 -12.28 13.33 -1.55
CA GLU A 107 -12.14 12.31 -2.60
C GLU A 107 -10.92 11.41 -2.36
N LEU A 108 -9.78 11.99 -1.94
CA LEU A 108 -8.54 11.25 -1.72
C LEU A 108 -8.66 10.31 -0.53
N LEU A 109 -9.28 10.76 0.56
CA LEU A 109 -9.54 9.92 1.74
C LEU A 109 -10.56 8.82 1.41
N PHE A 110 -11.60 9.13 0.63
CA PHE A 110 -12.56 8.12 0.18
C PHE A 110 -11.90 7.06 -0.71
N LEU A 111 -11.12 7.49 -1.70
CA LEU A 111 -10.43 6.61 -2.64
C LEU A 111 -9.42 5.71 -1.91
N GLU A 112 -8.69 6.27 -0.94
CA GLU A 112 -7.76 5.52 -0.11
C GLU A 112 -8.46 4.50 0.80
N LEU A 113 -9.49 4.90 1.57
CA LEU A 113 -10.12 4.03 2.56
C LEU A 113 -11.08 3.01 1.93
N PHE A 114 -11.85 3.42 0.92
CA PHE A 114 -12.87 2.57 0.29
C PHE A 114 -12.35 1.88 -0.97
N ALA A 115 -11.83 2.62 -1.96
CA ALA A 115 -11.50 2.04 -3.26
C ALA A 115 -10.23 1.18 -3.21
N PHE A 116 -9.20 1.61 -2.48
CA PHE A 116 -7.94 0.88 -2.37
C PHE A 116 -7.72 0.19 -1.02
N GLY A 117 -8.58 0.45 -0.04
CA GLY A 117 -8.62 -0.25 1.23
C GLY A 117 -9.67 -1.35 1.24
N LEU A 118 -10.94 -0.95 1.42
CA LEU A 118 -12.04 -1.87 1.65
C LEU A 118 -12.29 -2.82 0.48
N LEU A 119 -12.28 -2.31 -0.76
CA LEU A 119 -12.56 -3.11 -1.95
C LEU A 119 -11.59 -4.30 -2.11
N PRO A 120 -10.25 -4.12 -2.15
CA PRO A 120 -9.34 -5.25 -2.26
C PRO A 120 -9.35 -6.15 -1.01
N ALA A 121 -9.60 -5.60 0.18
CA ALA A 121 -9.74 -6.41 1.40
C ALA A 121 -10.95 -7.37 1.32
N VAL A 122 -12.10 -6.89 0.86
CA VAL A 122 -13.29 -7.74 0.67
C VAL A 122 -13.07 -8.71 -0.48
N LEU A 123 -12.52 -8.25 -1.59
CA LEU A 123 -12.27 -9.06 -2.78
C LEU A 123 -11.34 -10.24 -2.46
N LEU A 124 -10.23 -10.01 -1.78
CA LEU A 124 -9.25 -11.04 -1.46
C LEU A 124 -9.67 -11.92 -0.26
N LEU A 125 -10.63 -11.49 0.56
CA LEU A 125 -11.22 -12.35 1.61
C LEU A 125 -12.10 -13.45 0.99
N ILE A 126 -12.86 -13.13 -0.06
CA ILE A 126 -13.79 -14.06 -0.72
C ILE A 126 -13.01 -15.17 -1.45
N PRO A 127 -13.19 -16.46 -1.07
CA PRO A 127 -12.48 -17.57 -1.72
C PRO A 127 -12.73 -17.65 -3.23
N LYS A 128 -13.98 -17.43 -3.67
CA LYS A 128 -14.37 -17.44 -5.08
C LYS A 128 -13.65 -16.39 -5.93
N ALA A 129 -13.33 -15.23 -5.36
CA ALA A 129 -12.60 -14.18 -6.06
C ALA A 129 -11.11 -14.54 -6.18
N ARG A 130 -10.53 -15.20 -5.17
CA ARG A 130 -9.16 -15.75 -5.25
C ARG A 130 -9.01 -16.93 -6.22
N GLU A 131 -10.12 -17.60 -6.57
CA GLU A 131 -10.16 -18.66 -7.57
C GLU A 131 -10.13 -18.14 -9.01
N ASN A 132 -10.22 -16.83 -9.24
CA ASN A 132 -10.01 -16.24 -10.55
C ASN A 132 -8.66 -15.53 -10.57
N ASP A 133 -7.76 -15.95 -11.47
CA ASP A 133 -6.41 -15.37 -11.54
C ASP A 133 -6.44 -13.86 -11.82
N PHE A 134 -7.42 -13.39 -12.59
CA PHE A 134 -7.56 -11.96 -12.88
C PHE A 134 -7.96 -11.17 -11.64
N LEU A 135 -8.97 -11.63 -10.89
CA LEU A 135 -9.46 -10.93 -9.68
C LEU A 135 -8.41 -10.94 -8.57
N LEU A 136 -7.66 -12.05 -8.44
CA LEU A 136 -6.55 -12.14 -7.48
C LEU A 136 -5.46 -11.12 -7.78
N VAL A 137 -5.04 -11.00 -9.05
CA VAL A 137 -4.00 -10.04 -9.47
C VAL A 137 -4.48 -8.60 -9.32
N VAL A 138 -5.69 -8.29 -9.77
CA VAL A 138 -6.28 -6.94 -9.62
C VAL A 138 -6.40 -6.57 -8.15
N GLY A 139 -6.83 -7.50 -7.29
CA GLY A 139 -6.88 -7.29 -5.84
C GLY A 139 -5.50 -6.96 -5.27
N CYS A 140 -4.47 -7.76 -5.56
CA CYS A 140 -3.11 -7.50 -5.10
C CYS A 140 -2.54 -6.17 -5.64
N LEU A 141 -2.86 -5.82 -6.89
CA LEU A 141 -2.46 -4.53 -7.47
C LEU A 141 -3.09 -3.36 -6.71
N PHE A 142 -4.39 -3.45 -6.40
CA PHE A 142 -5.08 -2.43 -5.62
C PHE A 142 -4.52 -2.31 -4.19
N VAL A 143 -4.12 -3.41 -3.55
CA VAL A 143 -3.41 -3.34 -2.26
C VAL A 143 -2.11 -2.55 -2.39
N CYS A 144 -1.27 -2.86 -3.39
CA CYS A 144 -0.01 -2.16 -3.60
C CYS A 144 -0.23 -0.66 -3.89
N VAL A 145 -1.18 -0.33 -4.77
CA VAL A 145 -1.54 1.05 -5.09
C VAL A 145 -2.07 1.78 -3.86
N GLY A 146 -2.93 1.15 -3.06
CA GLY A 146 -3.46 1.72 -1.82
C GLY A 146 -2.37 2.08 -0.82
N VAL A 147 -1.37 1.22 -0.65
CA VAL A 147 -0.23 1.53 0.22
C VAL A 147 0.64 2.66 -0.36
N VAL A 148 0.82 2.74 -1.68
CA VAL A 148 1.52 3.87 -2.31
C VAL A 148 0.76 5.18 -2.08
N ILE A 149 -0.57 5.17 -2.22
CA ILE A 149 -1.43 6.33 -1.95
C ILE A 149 -1.34 6.73 -0.48
N ASP A 150 -1.35 5.77 0.47
CA ASP A 150 -1.15 6.06 1.90
C ASP A 150 0.19 6.74 2.18
N ARG A 151 1.26 6.28 1.52
CA ARG A 151 2.58 6.93 1.63
C ARG A 151 2.56 8.33 1.05
N PHE A 152 1.88 8.54 -0.06
CA PHE A 152 1.73 9.84 -0.68
C PHE A 152 0.93 10.81 0.21
N VAL A 153 -0.22 10.39 0.72
CA VAL A 153 -1.06 11.17 1.65
C VAL A 153 -0.28 11.58 2.89
N MET A 154 0.37 10.63 3.56
CA MET A 154 1.10 10.91 4.79
C MET A 154 2.35 11.77 4.60
N THR A 155 2.92 11.84 3.39
CA THR A 155 4.09 12.69 3.10
C THR A 155 3.70 14.02 2.48
N VAL A 156 3.03 14.00 1.33
CA VAL A 156 2.76 15.18 0.51
C VAL A 156 1.63 16.02 1.12
N GLN A 157 0.49 15.41 1.47
CA GLN A 157 -0.63 16.17 2.04
C GLN A 157 -0.24 16.84 3.36
N THR A 158 0.58 16.16 4.19
CA THR A 158 1.14 16.75 5.41
C THR A 158 1.88 18.05 5.14
N LEU A 159 2.67 18.12 4.07
CA LEU A 159 3.49 19.29 3.74
C LEU A 159 2.68 20.38 3.02
N SER A 160 1.64 19.99 2.29
CA SER A 160 0.76 20.90 1.55
C SER A 160 -0.18 21.73 2.44
N VAL A 161 -0.55 21.22 3.61
CA VAL A 161 -1.45 21.93 4.55
C VAL A 161 -0.69 23.09 5.20
N PRO A 162 -1.14 24.34 5.05
CA PRO A 162 -0.48 25.51 5.63
C PRO A 162 -0.53 25.45 7.17
N VAL A 163 0.59 25.79 7.80
CA VAL A 163 0.67 25.87 9.28
C VAL A 163 0.54 27.31 9.76
N LEU A 164 0.96 28.24 8.91
CA LEU A 164 1.00 29.67 9.21
C LEU A 164 -0.12 30.39 8.45
N PRO A 165 -0.75 31.44 9.03
CA PRO A 165 -1.88 32.15 8.40
C PRO A 165 -1.57 32.79 7.04
N PHE A 166 -0.29 33.03 6.74
CA PHE A 166 0.17 33.65 5.50
C PHE A 166 0.64 32.63 4.45
N GLU A 167 0.69 31.35 4.77
CA GLU A 167 1.00 30.30 3.80
C GLU A 167 -0.23 29.92 2.98
N ARG A 168 0.00 29.59 1.71
CA ARG A 168 -1.04 29.08 0.82
C ARG A 168 -0.93 27.57 0.69
N PHE A 169 -2.04 26.94 0.36
CA PHE A 169 -2.06 25.51 0.04
C PHE A 169 -1.21 25.23 -1.21
N MET A 170 -0.20 24.37 -1.07
CA MET A 170 0.72 24.04 -2.16
C MET A 170 0.39 22.69 -2.76
N VAL A 171 0.17 22.64 -4.07
CA VAL A 171 -0.06 21.39 -4.80
C VAL A 171 1.26 20.88 -5.33
N TYR A 172 1.60 19.64 -5.00
CA TYR A 172 2.79 18.97 -5.53
C TYR A 172 2.47 18.32 -6.88
N THR A 173 3.23 18.70 -7.90
CA THR A 173 3.16 18.10 -9.24
C THR A 173 4.53 17.50 -9.55
N PRO A 174 4.64 16.17 -9.66
CA PRO A 174 5.94 15.53 -9.85
C PRO A 174 6.52 15.89 -11.22
N THR A 175 7.80 16.23 -11.22
CA THR A 175 8.58 16.50 -12.41
C THR A 175 8.95 15.20 -13.13
N TRP A 176 9.31 15.30 -14.43
CA TRP A 176 9.69 14.11 -15.19
C TRP A 176 10.95 13.43 -14.63
N GLN A 177 11.84 14.18 -13.98
CA GLN A 177 13.04 13.64 -13.32
C GLN A 177 12.70 12.77 -12.12
N GLU A 178 11.69 13.13 -11.33
CA GLU A 178 11.22 12.31 -10.19
C GLU A 178 10.60 11.00 -10.66
N TRP A 179 9.88 11.03 -11.78
CA TRP A 179 9.41 9.82 -12.45
C TRP A 179 10.55 8.95 -12.97
N ALA A 180 11.59 9.56 -13.55
CA ALA A 180 12.75 8.85 -14.07
C ALA A 180 13.54 8.14 -12.95
N ILE A 181 13.75 8.81 -11.81
CA ILE A 181 14.43 8.22 -10.64
C ILE A 181 13.60 7.08 -10.06
N THR A 182 12.29 7.28 -9.91
CA THR A 182 11.35 6.24 -9.44
C THR A 182 11.40 5.00 -10.35
N GLY A 183 11.35 5.20 -11.67
CA GLY A 183 11.49 4.14 -12.66
C GLY A 183 12.84 3.43 -12.59
N SER A 184 13.92 4.17 -12.32
CA SER A 184 15.27 3.62 -12.18
C SER A 184 15.39 2.67 -10.98
N VAL A 185 14.76 3.00 -9.85
CA VAL A 185 14.74 2.12 -8.67
C VAL A 185 13.97 0.83 -8.96
N ILE A 186 12.82 0.93 -9.64
CA ILE A 186 12.04 -0.25 -10.04
C ILE A 186 12.85 -1.11 -11.02
N ALA A 187 13.46 -0.49 -12.03
CA ALA A 187 14.29 -1.17 -13.02
C ALA A 187 15.48 -1.89 -12.36
N TYR A 188 16.13 -1.25 -11.39
CA TYR A 188 17.19 -1.88 -10.59
C TYR A 188 16.67 -3.12 -9.86
N GLY A 189 15.50 -3.05 -9.21
CA GLY A 189 14.87 -4.22 -8.58
C GLY A 189 14.59 -5.37 -9.55
N VAL A 190 14.12 -5.05 -10.77
CA VAL A 190 13.89 -6.03 -11.83
C VAL A 190 15.20 -6.68 -12.31
N ILE A 191 16.27 -5.89 -12.48
CA ILE A 191 17.58 -6.41 -12.86
C ILE A 191 18.12 -7.36 -11.80
N VAL A 192 18.08 -6.96 -10.53
CA VAL A 192 18.51 -7.81 -9.41
C VAL A 192 17.69 -9.10 -9.35
N PHE A 193 16.36 -9.00 -9.50
CA PHE A 193 15.49 -10.18 -9.53
C PHE A 193 15.79 -11.09 -10.73
N SER A 194 16.05 -10.53 -11.91
CA SER A 194 16.39 -11.29 -13.12
C SER A 194 17.72 -12.06 -12.96
N LEU A 195 18.74 -11.41 -12.40
CA LEU A 195 20.00 -12.05 -12.07
C LEU A 195 19.79 -13.16 -11.02
N ALA A 196 18.99 -12.89 -9.99
CA ALA A 196 18.67 -13.88 -8.98
C ALA A 196 17.96 -15.11 -9.57
N TYR A 197 16.99 -14.90 -10.48
CA TYR A 197 16.32 -15.99 -11.18
C TYR A 197 17.27 -16.80 -12.08
N ARG A 198 18.24 -16.16 -12.70
CA ARG A 198 19.21 -16.83 -13.59
C ARG A 198 20.26 -17.65 -12.82
N TYR A 199 20.78 -17.13 -11.71
CA TYR A 199 21.90 -17.72 -11.00
C TYR A 199 21.51 -18.52 -9.75
N LEU A 200 20.38 -18.21 -9.12
CA LEU A 200 19.88 -18.92 -7.94
C LEU A 200 18.69 -19.81 -8.28
N ARG A 201 18.59 -20.94 -7.58
CA ARG A 201 17.44 -21.85 -7.63
C ARG A 201 16.27 -21.32 -6.80
N LEU A 202 15.64 -20.23 -7.26
CA LEU A 202 14.51 -19.60 -6.54
C LEU A 202 13.26 -20.49 -6.48
N PHE A 203 13.01 -21.30 -7.51
CA PHE A 203 11.81 -22.13 -7.62
C PHE A 203 12.16 -23.62 -7.73
N PRO A 204 12.45 -24.29 -6.61
CA PRO A 204 12.84 -25.72 -6.63
C PRO A 204 11.72 -26.63 -7.16
N LEU A 205 10.45 -26.23 -6.97
CA LEU A 205 9.27 -27.00 -7.40
C LEU A 205 8.88 -26.80 -8.88
N GLU A 206 9.61 -25.99 -9.65
CA GLU A 206 9.26 -25.71 -11.06
C GLU A 206 9.20 -27.00 -11.90
N HIS A 207 10.14 -27.93 -11.69
CA HIS A 207 10.22 -29.16 -12.48
C HIS A 207 9.03 -30.09 -12.23
N GLU A 208 8.63 -30.26 -10.97
CA GLU A 208 7.50 -31.10 -10.56
C GLU A 208 6.14 -30.54 -11.01
N LEU A 209 5.99 -29.21 -10.98
CA LEU A 209 4.74 -28.54 -11.35
C LEU A 209 4.47 -28.57 -12.85
N ASN A 210 5.51 -28.58 -13.69
CA ASN A 210 5.36 -28.60 -15.14
C ASN A 210 5.28 -30.03 -15.71
N THR A 211 5.91 -31.02 -15.09
CA THR A 211 5.80 -32.44 -15.49
C THR A 211 4.40 -33.01 -15.23
N ARG A 212 3.79 -32.70 -14.08
CA ARG A 212 2.39 -33.08 -13.77
C ARG A 212 1.33 -32.46 -14.69
N ASN A 213 1.67 -31.38 -15.40
CA ASN A 213 0.74 -30.68 -16.29
C ASN A 213 0.83 -31.20 -17.74
N GLN A 214 1.77 -32.12 -18.03
CA GLN A 214 1.98 -32.78 -19.32
C GLN A 214 1.47 -34.23 -19.35
N ALA A 215 1.08 -34.78 -18.19
CA ALA A 215 0.39 -36.06 -18.03
C ALA A 215 -1.11 -35.82 -17.82
#